data_AF-A0A7C2IXF6-F1
#
_entry.id   AF-A0A7C2IXF6-F1
#
_cell.length_a   1.000
_cell.length_b   1.000
_cell.length_c   1.000
_cell.angle_alpha   90.00
_cell.angle_beta   90.00
_cell.angle_gamma   90.00
#
_symmetry.space_group_name_H-M   'P 1'
#
loop_
_entity.id
_entity.type
_entity.pdbx_description
1 polymer ?
#
loop_
_entity_poly.entity_id
_entity_poly.type
_entity_poly.pdbx_seq_one_letter_code
_entity_poly.pdbx_strand_id
1 'polypeptide(L)' 'IQDLLRLANLAEPESVPDVVAADPADNHLLACAAAAEADFLLTGDKHLLALNSYGATVICTAGTFWESYYRPQ' A
#
# COMPACT_ATOMS: atom_id res chain seq x y z
N ILE A 1 4.41 -18.57 9.98
CA ILE A 1 4.63 -17.14 10.33
C ILE A 1 6.11 -16.77 10.23
N GLN A 2 7.06 -17.56 10.77
CA GLN A 2 8.50 -17.24 10.71
C GLN A 2 9.05 -17.05 9.28
N ASP A 3 8.53 -17.76 8.28
CA ASP A 3 9.06 -17.65 6.90
C ASP A 3 8.65 -16.37 6.18
N LEU A 4 7.51 -15.77 6.55
CA LEU A 4 7.02 -14.56 5.88
C LEU A 4 7.92 -13.36 6.17
N LEU A 5 8.47 -13.29 7.39
CA LEU A 5 9.38 -12.21 7.81
C LEU A 5 10.74 -12.27 7.09
N ARG A 6 11.11 -13.40 6.47
CA ARG A 6 12.35 -13.49 5.70
C ARG A 6 12.27 -12.84 4.32
N LEU A 7 11.05 -12.61 3.83
CA LEU A 7 10.78 -12.05 2.51
C LEU A 7 10.24 -10.62 2.60
N ALA A 8 9.96 -10.12 3.80
CA ALA A 8 9.41 -8.80 4.04
C ALA A 8 10.50 -7.84 4.52
N ASN A 9 10.42 -6.59 4.07
CA ASN A 9 11.18 -5.50 4.67
C ASN A 9 10.34 -4.87 5.78
N LEU A 10 10.97 -4.64 6.94
CA LEU A 10 10.34 -3.89 8.03
C LEU A 10 10.52 -2.39 7.76
N ALA A 11 9.41 -1.68 7.61
CA ALA A 11 9.40 -0.23 7.47
C ALA A 11 8.86 0.41 8.76
N GLU A 12 9.57 1.41 9.27
CA GLU A 12 9.17 2.19 10.44
C GLU A 12 8.79 3.60 9.97
N PRO A 13 7.49 3.94 9.91
CA PRO A 13 7.08 5.27 9.46
C PRO A 13 7.42 6.33 10.50
N GLU A 14 8.08 7.41 10.06
CA GLU A 14 8.43 8.56 10.91
C GLU A 14 7.19 9.31 11.41
N SER A 15 6.11 9.32 10.61
CA SER A 15 4.84 9.93 10.95
C SER A 15 3.68 9.24 10.24
N VAL A 16 2.50 9.37 10.83
CA VAL A 16 1.26 8.86 10.23
C VAL A 16 0.50 10.06 9.66
N PRO A 17 0.23 10.08 8.35
CA PRO A 17 -0.49 11.19 7.73
C PRO A 17 -1.95 11.19 8.19
N ASP A 18 -2.64 12.32 8.05
CA ASP A 18 -4.09 12.39 8.28
C ASP A 18 -4.80 12.66 6.95
N VAL A 19 -5.06 11.60 6.18
CA VAL A 19 -5.59 11.68 4.81
C VAL A 19 -6.96 11.00 4.72
N VAL A 20 -7.09 9.80 5.27
CA VAL A 20 -8.33 9.02 5.25
C VAL A 20 -9.13 9.31 6.51
N ALA A 21 -9.87 10.42 6.50
CA ALA A 21 -10.70 10.82 7.64
C ALA A 21 -11.85 9.82 7.95
N ALA A 22 -12.30 9.07 6.93
CA ALA A 22 -13.37 8.08 7.06
C ALA A 22 -12.93 6.83 7.84
N ASP A 23 -11.64 6.47 7.75
CA ASP A 23 -11.02 5.38 8.49
C ASP A 23 -9.56 5.76 8.83
N PRO A 24 -9.32 6.37 10.01
CA PRO A 24 -7.99 6.77 10.41
C PRO A 24 -6.98 5.62 10.51
N ALA A 25 -7.42 4.35 10.56
CA ALA A 25 -6.51 3.22 10.57
C ALA A 25 -5.78 3.05 9.23
N ASP A 26 -6.44 3.41 8.12
CA ASP A 26 -5.88 3.32 6.76
C ASP A 26 -4.66 4.24 6.58
N ASN A 27 -4.59 5.33 7.34
CA ASN A 27 -3.44 6.22 7.34
C ASN A 27 -2.14 5.50 7.71
N HIS A 28 -2.19 4.46 8.54
CA HIS A 28 -1.01 3.66 8.86
C HIS A 28 -0.50 2.86 7.66
N LEU A 29 -1.40 2.42 6.78
CA LEU A 29 -1.02 1.72 5.55
C LEU A 29 -0.34 2.69 4.57
N LEU A 30 -0.85 3.92 4.46
CA LEU A 30 -0.21 4.98 3.67
C LEU A 30 1.17 5.36 4.24
N ALA A 31 1.28 5.47 5.56
CA ALA A 31 2.55 5.74 6.24
C ALA A 31 3.58 4.65 5.97
N CYS A 32 3.17 3.38 6.09
CA CYS A 32 4.03 2.24 5.83
C CYS A 32 4.48 2.20 4.36
N ALA A 33 3.56 2.42 3.41
CA ALA A 33 3.90 2.45 1.99
C ALA A 33 4.89 3.56 1.65
N ALA A 34 4.72 4.75 2.24
CA ALA A 34 5.67 5.85 2.08
C ALA A 34 7.04 5.54 2.71
N ALA A 35 7.06 4.99 3.92
CA ALA A 35 8.30 4.63 4.61
C ALA A 35 9.07 3.49 3.93
N ALA A 36 8.35 2.58 3.26
CA ALA A 36 8.93 1.51 2.47
C ALA A 36 9.34 1.93 1.05
N GLU A 37 9.06 3.18 0.66
CA GLU A 37 9.19 3.68 -0.72
C GLU A 37 8.50 2.74 -1.73
N ALA A 38 7.33 2.21 -1.36
CA ALA A 38 6.65 1.19 -2.13
C ALA A 38 6.12 1.75 -3.45
N ASP A 39 6.39 1.06 -4.57
CA ASP A 39 5.80 1.40 -5.86
C ASP A 39 4.28 1.16 -5.87
N PHE A 40 3.83 0.13 -5.14
CA PHE A 40 2.42 -0.30 -5.10
C PHE A 40 1.95 -0.60 -3.68
N LEU A 41 0.74 -0.15 -3.37
CA LEU A 41 -0.04 -0.58 -2.20
C LEU A 41 -1.22 -1.43 -2.70
N LEU A 42 -1.11 -2.75 -2.54
CA LEU A 42 -2.14 -3.68 -2.95
C LEU A 42 -3.18 -3.85 -1.83
N THR A 43 -4.42 -3.44 -2.08
CA THR A 43 -5.50 -3.51 -1.08
C THR A 43 -6.86 -3.81 -1.72
N GLY A 44 -7.77 -4.34 -0.91
CA GLY A 44 -9.20 -4.47 -1.23
C GLY A 44 -10.07 -3.42 -0.53
N ASP A 45 -9.46 -2.55 0.28
CA ASP A 45 -10.18 -1.51 1.00
C ASP A 45 -10.67 -0.40 0.06
N LYS A 46 -11.94 0.00 0.20
CA LYS A 46 -12.57 0.95 -0.71
C LYS A 46 -12.16 2.40 -0.47
N HIS A 47 -11.86 2.77 0.78
CA HIS A 47 -11.41 4.12 1.11
C HIS A 47 -10.01 4.37 0.56
N LEU A 48 -9.11 3.39 0.71
CA LEU A 48 -7.76 3.45 0.12
C LEU A 48 -7.80 3.42 -1.41
N LEU A 49 -8.61 2.54 -2.00
CA LEU A 49 -8.74 2.46 -3.46
C LEU A 49 -9.28 3.77 -4.06
N ALA A 50 -10.15 4.50 -3.34
CA ALA A 50 -10.66 5.79 -3.80
C ALA A 50 -9.57 6.87 -3.94
N LEU A 51 -8.43 6.72 -3.27
CA LEU A 51 -7.28 7.64 -3.40
C LEU A 51 -6.53 7.44 -4.73
N ASN A 52 -6.59 6.24 -5.33
CA ASN A 52 -5.83 5.79 -6.51
C ASN A 52 -4.30 5.80 -6.37
N SER A 53 -3.72 6.78 -5.68
CA SER A 53 -2.30 6.91 -5.44
C SER A 53 -2.02 7.75 -4.19
N TYR A 54 -0.89 7.50 -3.55
CA TYR A 54 -0.36 8.33 -2.47
C TYR A 54 1.14 8.58 -2.70
N GLY A 55 1.50 9.83 -2.98
CA GLY A 55 2.86 10.16 -3.42
C GLY A 55 3.19 9.45 -4.74
N ALA A 56 4.29 8.69 -4.75
CA ALA A 56 4.68 7.84 -5.88
C ALA A 56 4.01 6.45 -5.87
N THR A 57 3.40 6.06 -4.74
CA THR A 57 2.79 4.75 -4.57
C THR A 57 1.45 4.68 -5.29
N VAL A 58 1.28 3.70 -6.18
CA VAL A 58 0.00 3.40 -6.82
C VAL A 58 -0.82 2.48 -5.91
N ILE A 59 -2.09 2.82 -5.69
CA ILE A 59 -3.00 2.03 -4.86
C ILE A 59 -3.96 1.27 -5.78
N CYS A 60 -3.92 -0.05 -5.76
CA CYS A 60 -4.76 -0.87 -6.62
C CYS A 60 -5.08 -2.23 -6.01
N THR A 61 -5.98 -2.98 -6.63
CA THR A 61 -6.26 -4.36 -6.21
C THR A 61 -5.20 -5.30 -6.77
N ALA A 62 -4.99 -6.45 -6.11
CA ALA A 62 -4.10 -7.49 -6.62
C ALA A 62 -4.48 -7.97 -8.03
N GLY A 63 -5.78 -8.02 -8.34
CA GLY A 63 -6.26 -8.40 -9.68
C GLY A 63 -5.88 -7.37 -10.74
N THR A 64 -6.12 -6.08 -10.47
CA THR A 64 -5.71 -4.98 -11.36
C THR A 64 -4.21 -4.95 -11.56
N PHE A 65 -3.44 -5.16 -10.48
CA PHE A 65 -1.98 -5.25 -10.56
C PHE A 65 -1.52 -6.37 -11.49
N TRP A 66 -2.08 -7.57 -11.30
CA TRP A 66 -1.75 -8.72 -12.13
C TRP A 66 -2.02 -8.46 -13.61
N GLU A 67 -3.19 -7.91 -13.94
CA GLU A 67 -3.60 -7.67 -15.32
C GLU A 67 -2.81 -6.55 -16.01
N SER A 68 -2.49 -5.47 -15.29
CA SER A 68 -1.96 -4.24 -15.87
C SER A 68 -0.44 -4.12 -15.79
N TYR A 69 0.20 -4.77 -14.81
CA TYR A 69 1.62 -4.58 -14.53
C TYR A 69 2.45 -5.85 -14.63
N TYR A 70 1.92 -7.00 -14.19
CA TYR A 70 2.72 -8.23 -14.14
C TYR A 70 2.50 -9.19 -15.30
N ARG A 71 1.29 -9.26 -15.88
CA ARG A 71 0.91 -10.28 -16.85
C ARG A 71 2.00 -10.51 -17.91
N PRO A 72 2.75 -11.62 -17.84
CA PRO A 72 3.81 -11.88 -18.80
C PRO A 72 3.17 -12.15 -20.18
N GLN A 73 3.73 -11.56 -21.23
CA GLN A 73 3.35 -11.84 -22.62
C GLN A 73 3.80 -13.24 -23.04
#